data_AF-A0A9E6ZVI0-F1
#
_entry.id   AF-A0A9E6ZVI0-F1
#
_cell.length_a   1.000
_cell.length_b   1.000
_cell.length_c   1.000
_cell.angle_alpha   90.00
_cell.angle_beta   90.00
_cell.angle_gamma   90.00
#
_symmetry.space_group_name_H-M   'P 1'
#
loop_
_entity.id
_entity.type
_entity.pdbx_description
1 polymer ?
#
loop_
_entity_poly.entity_id
_entity_poly.type
_entity_poly.pdbx_seq_one_letter_code
_entity_poly.pdbx_strand_id
1 'polypeptide(L)'
;MAITSSTTAAFTPPLRLKDEAEAVVIRTLDEALVFAERNPHPEGDYEGMIRRLQGAHREEDVIEAANAFRWWCEANGLLGENIG
;
A
#
# COMPACT_ATOMS: atom_id res chain seq x y z
N MET A 1 -24.37 1.37 0.79
CA MET A 1 -23.02 0.81 0.98
C MET A 1 -22.11 1.97 1.33
N ALA A 2 -21.57 2.00 2.55
CA ALA A 2 -20.65 3.06 2.95
C ALA A 2 -19.25 2.67 2.50
N ILE A 3 -18.72 3.37 1.51
CA ILE A 3 -17.27 3.40 1.26
C ILE A 3 -16.66 4.23 2.37
N THR A 4 -16.12 3.59 3.41
CA THR A 4 -15.22 4.27 4.34
C THR A 4 -13.91 4.48 3.60
N SER A 5 -13.84 5.55 2.82
CA SER A 5 -12.59 6.04 2.26
C SER A 5 -11.67 6.38 3.41
N SER A 6 -10.58 5.64 3.57
CA SER A 6 -9.52 6.01 4.47
C SER A 6 -8.71 7.12 3.80
N THR A 7 -9.26 8.34 3.83
CA THR A 7 -8.59 9.56 3.32
C THR A 7 -7.47 10.05 4.23
N THR A 8 -7.25 9.40 5.38
CA THR A 8 -6.19 9.76 6.32
C THR A 8 -4.85 9.25 5.81
N ALA A 9 -3.82 10.10 5.92
CA ALA A 9 -2.46 9.71 5.55
C ALA A 9 -1.99 8.52 6.40
N ALA A 10 -1.72 7.39 5.74
CA ALA A 10 -1.22 6.16 6.36
C ALA A 10 0.30 6.01 6.19
N PHE A 11 0.88 6.71 5.20
CA PHE A 11 2.30 6.66 4.90
C PHE A 11 2.94 8.04 5.12
N THR A 12 3.77 8.14 6.17
CA THR A 12 4.56 9.35 6.47
C THR A 12 6.04 8.97 6.65
N PRO A 13 6.93 9.33 5.70
CA PRO A 13 6.65 10.00 4.43
C PRO A 13 5.84 9.11 3.45
N PRO A 14 5.22 9.70 2.40
CA PRO A 14 4.54 8.94 1.36
C PRO A 14 5.46 7.91 0.69
N LEU A 15 4.91 6.75 0.33
CA LEU A 15 5.66 5.74 -0.43
C LEU A 15 5.72 6.14 -1.90
N ARG A 16 6.91 6.07 -2.49
CA ARG A 16 7.10 6.21 -3.93
C ARG A 16 7.32 4.81 -4.51
N LEU A 17 6.48 4.41 -5.44
CA LEU A 17 6.52 3.12 -6.10
C LEU A 17 6.92 3.29 -7.56
N LYS A 18 7.63 2.29 -8.10
CA LYS A 18 7.90 2.16 -9.52
C LYS A 18 6.77 1.35 -10.14
N ASP A 19 6.04 1.96 -11.05
CA ASP A 19 5.13 1.26 -11.97
C ASP A 19 5.81 1.17 -13.35
N GLU A 20 5.39 0.23 -14.20
CA GLU A 20 6.06 -0.07 -15.49
C GLU A 20 6.23 1.15 -16.40
N ALA A 21 5.39 2.18 -16.23
CA ALA A 21 5.43 3.41 -17.00
C ALA A 21 5.78 4.67 -16.18
N GLU A 22 5.43 4.74 -14.89
CA GLU A 22 5.52 5.98 -14.11
C GLU A 22 5.83 5.76 -12.61
N ALA A 23 6.32 6.79 -11.95
CA ALA A 23 6.47 6.79 -10.50
C ALA A 23 5.13 7.12 -9.83
N VAL A 24 4.60 6.22 -9.02
CA VAL A 24 3.34 6.40 -8.28
C VAL A 24 3.63 6.82 -6.84
N VAL A 25 2.85 7.76 -6.30
CA VAL A 25 2.98 8.20 -4.90
C VAL A 25 1.77 7.74 -4.12
N ILE A 26 2.00 6.94 -3.08
CA ILE A 26 0.98 6.37 -2.19
C ILE A 26 1.07 7.05 -0.81
N ARG A 27 -0.05 7.63 -0.38
CA ARG A 27 -0.23 8.37 0.88
C ARG A 27 -1.25 7.70 1.79
N THR A 28 -2.24 7.02 1.22
CA THR A 28 -3.33 6.38 1.98
C THR A 28 -3.41 4.87 1.72
N LEU A 29 -4.12 4.15 2.59
CA LEU A 29 -4.38 2.71 2.39
C LEU A 29 -5.28 2.44 1.19
N ASP A 30 -6.19 3.36 0.85
CA ASP A 30 -7.04 3.24 -0.33
C ASP A 30 -6.21 3.30 -1.61
N GLU A 31 -5.25 4.24 -1.69
CA GLU A 31 -4.30 4.32 -2.80
C GLU A 31 -3.44 3.04 -2.89
N ALA A 32 -3.00 2.51 -1.75
CA ALA A 32 -2.26 1.25 -1.68
C ALA A 32 -3.07 0.06 -2.19
N LEU A 33 -4.35 -0.04 -1.79
CA LEU A 33 -5.26 -1.09 -2.23
C LEU A 33 -5.48 -1.04 -3.74
N VAL A 34 -5.81 0.15 -4.27
CA VAL A 34 -6.01 0.34 -5.71
C VAL A 34 -4.75 0.00 -6.49
N PHE A 35 -3.57 0.38 -5.99
CA PHE A 35 -2.30 0.03 -6.61
C PHE A 35 -2.07 -1.49 -6.63
N ALA A 36 -2.26 -2.17 -5.50
CA ALA A 36 -2.06 -3.62 -5.39
C ALA A 36 -3.05 -4.43 -6.24
N GLU A 37 -4.30 -3.99 -6.37
CA GLU A 37 -5.31 -4.65 -7.22
C GLU A 37 -5.00 -4.50 -8.72
N ARG A 38 -4.38 -3.38 -9.12
CA ARG A 38 -3.97 -3.13 -10.51
C ARG A 38 -2.64 -3.79 -10.88
N ASN A 39 -1.78 -4.01 -9.89
CA ASN A 39 -0.43 -4.57 -10.06
C ASN A 39 -0.25 -5.83 -9.19
N PRO A 40 -0.92 -6.95 -9.51
CA PRO A 40 -0.74 -8.18 -8.76
C PRO A 40 0.65 -8.78 -9.01
N HIS A 41 1.40 -9.06 -7.94
CA HIS A 41 2.72 -9.68 -8.01
C HIS A 41 2.82 -10.92 -7.11
N PRO A 42 3.63 -11.92 -7.50
CA PRO A 42 3.64 -13.24 -6.86
C PRO A 42 4.41 -13.32 -5.54
N GLU A 43 5.33 -12.39 -5.24
CA GLU A 43 6.15 -12.49 -4.03
C GLU A 43 5.45 -11.91 -2.79
N GLY A 44 5.69 -12.54 -1.64
CA GLY A 44 5.08 -12.16 -0.36
C GLY A 44 3.64 -12.65 -0.16
N ASP A 45 3.00 -12.19 0.92
CA ASP A 45 1.60 -12.53 1.26
C ASP A 45 0.62 -11.53 0.63
N TYR A 46 0.42 -11.61 -0.69
CA TYR A 46 -0.48 -10.71 -1.42
C TYR A 46 -1.91 -10.76 -0.85
N GLU A 47 -2.48 -11.96 -0.67
CA GLU A 47 -3.85 -12.09 -0.17
C GLU A 47 -4.01 -11.55 1.26
N GLY A 48 -3.07 -11.86 2.16
CA GLY A 48 -3.11 -11.35 3.52
C GLY A 48 -2.84 -9.85 3.60
N MET A 49 -2.08 -9.28 2.68
CA MET A 49 -1.89 -7.84 2.53
C MET A 49 -3.18 -7.15 2.06
N ILE A 50 -3.84 -7.66 1.02
CA ILE A 50 -5.14 -7.13 0.54
C ILE A 50 -6.20 -7.17 1.64
N ARG A 51 -6.30 -8.30 2.39
CA ARG A 51 -7.26 -8.43 3.50
C ARG A 51 -7.02 -7.39 4.60
N ARG A 52 -5.76 -7.07 4.92
CA ARG A 52 -5.40 -6.05 5.90
C ARG A 52 -5.75 -4.65 5.40
N LEU A 53 -5.45 -4.33 4.14
CA LEU A 53 -5.81 -3.05 3.53
C LEU A 53 -7.31 -2.80 3.54
N GLN A 54 -8.12 -3.82 3.21
CA GLN A 54 -9.59 -3.71 3.20
C GLN A 54 -10.21 -3.64 4.60
N GLY A 55 -9.59 -4.27 5.60
CA GLY A 55 -10.13 -4.39 6.96
C GLY A 55 -9.62 -3.36 7.96
N ALA A 56 -8.70 -2.48 7.58
CA ALA A 56 -8.09 -1.52 8.50
C ALA A 56 -9.07 -0.38 8.87
N HIS A 57 -9.56 -0.42 10.11
CA HIS A 57 -10.50 0.58 10.62
C HIS A 57 -10.07 1.24 11.94
N ARG A 58 -9.13 0.63 12.67
CA ARG A 58 -8.51 1.22 13.87
C ARG A 58 -7.10 1.70 13.53
N GLU A 59 -6.58 2.63 14.32
CA GLU A 59 -5.24 3.20 14.13
C GLU A 59 -4.14 2.11 14.12
N GLU A 60 -4.23 1.12 15.00
CA GLU A 60 -3.32 -0.04 15.02
C GLU A 60 -3.41 -0.86 13.74
N ASP A 61 -4.63 -1.12 13.24
CA ASP A 61 -4.84 -1.86 12.00
C ASP A 61 -4.29 -1.09 10.79
N VAL A 62 -4.37 0.25 10.81
CA VAL A 62 -3.84 1.10 9.74
C VAL A 62 -2.32 0.98 9.65
N ILE A 63 -1.62 0.96 10.78
CA ILE A 63 -0.17 0.80 10.84
C ILE A 63 0.24 -0.59 10.32
N GLU A 64 -0.44 -1.64 10.78
CA GLU A 64 -0.17 -3.02 10.34
C GLU A 64 -0.43 -3.20 8.84
N ALA A 65 -1.51 -2.63 8.32
CA ALA A 65 -1.82 -2.67 6.89
C ALA A 65 -0.81 -1.89 6.05
N ALA A 66 -0.37 -0.72 6.52
CA ALA A 66 0.68 0.07 5.87
C ALA A 66 2.02 -0.69 5.83
N ASN A 67 2.40 -1.33 6.93
CA ASN A 67 3.62 -2.15 7.00
C ASN A 67 3.55 -3.37 6.08
N ALA A 68 2.42 -4.08 6.07
CA ALA A 68 2.20 -5.22 5.19
C ALA A 68 2.33 -4.83 3.70
N PHE A 69 1.73 -3.70 3.30
CA PHE A 69 1.87 -3.18 1.95
C PHE A 69 3.31 -2.80 1.60
N ARG A 70 4.01 -2.11 2.51
CA ARG A 70 5.41 -1.74 2.30
C ARG A 70 6.31 -2.96 2.10
N TRP A 71 6.16 -3.99 2.94
CA TRP A 71 6.93 -5.23 2.81
C TRP A 71 6.62 -5.97 1.52
N TRP A 72 5.35 -6.01 1.11
CA TRP A 72 4.98 -6.58 -0.18
C TRP A 72 5.62 -5.80 -1.34
N CYS A 73 5.62 -4.47 -1.31
CA CYS A 73 6.31 -3.66 -2.31
C CYS A 73 7.82 -3.91 -2.32
N GLU A 74 8.44 -4.05 -1.16
CA GLU A 74 9.88 -4.34 -1.03
C GLU A 74 10.23 -5.71 -1.61
N ALA A 75 9.46 -6.75 -1.25
CA ALA A 75 9.64 -8.11 -1.75
C ALA A 75 9.54 -8.21 -3.28
N ASN A 76 8.72 -7.35 -3.89
CA ASN A 76 8.52 -7.30 -5.34
C ASN A 76 9.39 -6.25 -6.05
N GLY A 77 10.31 -5.58 -5.34
CA GLY A 77 11.21 -4.58 -5.92
C GLY A 77 10.51 -3.31 -6.42
N LEU A 78 9.32 -3.03 -5.92
CA LEU A 78 8.46 -1.92 -6.36
C LEU A 78 8.83 -0.59 -5.70
N LEU A 79 9.66 -0.59 -4.66
CA LEU A 79 10.05 0.64 -3.98
C LEU A 79 10.93 1.52 -4.88
N GLY A 80 10.53 2.78 -5.04
CA GLY A 80 11.26 3.85 -5.71
C GLY A 80 12.56 4.22 -5.00
N GLU A 81 13.47 4.90 -5.70
CA GLU A 81 14.64 5.49 -5.05
C GLU A 81 14.21 6.57 -4.04
N ASN A 82 14.74 6.43 -2.83
CA ASN A 82 14.63 7.44 -1.78
C ASN A 82 15.65 8.54 -2.08
N ILE A 83 15.27 9.57 -2.83
CA ILE A 83 16.09 10.79 -2.88
C ILE A 83 15.83 11.52 -1.56
N GLY A 84 16.79 11.41 -0.64
CA GLY A 84 16.78 12.08 0.66
C GLY A 84 16.74 13.60 0.57
#